data_AF-A0A7C6FFE9-F1
#
_entry.id   AF-A0A7C6FFE9-F1
#
_cell.length_a   1.000
_cell.length_b   1.000
_cell.length_c   1.000
_cell.angle_alpha   90.00
_cell.angle_beta   90.00
_cell.angle_gamma   90.00
#
_symmetry.space_group_name_H-M   'P 1'
#
loop_
_entity.id
_entity.type
_entity.pdbx_description
1 polymer ?
#
loop_
_entity_poly.entity_id
_entity_poly.type
_entity_poly.pdbx_seq_one_letter_code
_entity_poly.pdbx_strand_id
1 'polypeptide(L)'
;EMALEIAPSYLAIGPIFHTTSKVVNYDVVGIDELKSWSQNVTYPIVAIGGISLKNIQEVINIKTVDGIAMISEVLENNQISSNRVLKLLQLFNHNSTH
;
A
#
# COMPACT_ATOMS: atom_id res chain seq x y z
N GLU A 1 -19.30 -3.13 0.91
CA GLU A 1 -20.20 -3.28 -0.25
C GLU A 1 -20.47 -1.97 -1.00
N MET A 2 -20.83 -0.86 -0.35
CA MET A 2 -21.14 0.43 -1.03
C MET A 2 -20.11 0.93 -2.07
N ALA A 3 -18.82 0.67 -1.89
CA ALA A 3 -17.79 1.12 -2.85
C ALA A 3 -17.86 0.42 -4.21
N LEU A 4 -18.42 -0.79 -4.31
CA LEU A 4 -18.50 -1.53 -5.57
C LEU A 4 -19.66 -1.06 -6.45
N GLU A 5 -20.65 -0.39 -5.87
CA GLU A 5 -21.86 0.11 -6.56
C GLU A 5 -21.57 1.31 -7.47
N ILE A 6 -20.42 1.96 -7.31
CA ILE A 6 -20.01 3.15 -8.07
C ILE A 6 -18.96 2.86 -9.17
N ALA A 7 -18.69 1.59 -9.46
CA ALA A 7 -17.70 1.15 -10.47
C ALA A 7 -16.34 1.90 -10.36
N PRO A 8 -15.65 1.82 -9.22
CA PRO A 8 -14.43 2.57 -8.98
C PRO A 8 -13.30 2.11 -9.92
N SER A 9 -12.39 3.02 -10.28
CA SER A 9 -11.20 2.65 -11.05
C SER A 9 -10.19 1.80 -10.26
N TYR A 10 -10.21 1.88 -8.93
CA TYR A 10 -9.40 1.08 -8.01
C TYR A 10 -9.96 1.15 -6.58
N LEU A 11 -9.51 0.26 -5.70
CA LEU A 11 -9.82 0.27 -4.28
C LEU A 11 -8.54 0.51 -3.46
N ALA A 12 -8.60 1.47 -2.54
CA ALA A 12 -7.54 1.69 -1.56
C ALA A 12 -7.85 0.93 -0.26
N ILE A 13 -6.91 0.09 0.21
CA ILE A 13 -7.06 -0.68 1.45
C ILE A 13 -6.01 -0.23 2.46
N GLY A 14 -6.44 0.20 3.64
CA GLY A 14 -5.56 0.65 4.70
C GLY A 14 -6.25 1.23 5.93
N PRO A 15 -5.49 1.57 6.99
CA PRO A 15 -4.02 1.52 7.03
C PRO A 15 -3.51 0.08 7.19
N ILE A 16 -2.52 -0.32 6.39
CA ILE A 16 -1.93 -1.67 6.49
C ILE A 16 -1.09 -1.80 7.75
N PHE A 17 -0.31 -0.78 8.08
CA PHE A 17 0.47 -0.70 9.31
C PHE A 17 0.18 0.61 10.04
N HIS A 18 0.64 0.72 11.28
CA HIS A 18 0.49 1.95 12.05
C HIS A 18 1.12 3.14 11.31
N THR A 19 0.39 4.26 11.28
CA THR A 19 0.81 5.49 10.62
C THR A 19 0.66 6.68 11.56
N THR A 20 1.61 7.59 11.52
CA THR A 20 1.56 8.87 12.26
C THR A 20 1.20 10.05 11.35
N SER A 21 1.14 9.84 10.04
CA SER A 21 0.92 10.90 9.05
C SER A 21 -0.53 11.36 8.95
N LYS A 22 -1.47 10.57 9.48
CA LYS A 22 -2.90 10.89 9.56
C LYS A 22 -3.46 10.22 10.81
N VAL A 23 -4.24 10.96 11.59
CA VAL A 23 -5.01 10.38 12.70
C VAL A 23 -6.07 9.47 12.11
N VAL A 24 -6.01 8.19 12.47
CA VAL A 24 -6.98 7.16 12.11
C VAL A 24 -7.62 6.65 13.39
N ASN A 25 -8.95 6.64 13.43
CA ASN A 25 -9.73 6.20 14.59
C ASN A 25 -10.12 4.71 14.49
N TYR A 26 -9.42 3.94 13.66
CA TYR A 26 -9.70 2.55 13.39
C TYR A 26 -8.40 1.76 13.32
N ASP A 27 -8.48 0.47 13.63
CA ASP A 27 -7.33 -0.42 13.75
C ASP A 27 -6.61 -0.64 12.41
N VAL A 28 -5.37 -1.12 12.50
CA VAL A 28 -4.62 -1.54 11.33
C VAL A 28 -5.29 -2.77 10.70
N VAL A 29 -5.41 -2.76 9.39
CA VAL A 29 -5.94 -3.89 8.59
C VAL A 29 -4.95 -5.06 8.64
N GLY A 30 -3.65 -4.76 8.53
CA GLY A 30 -2.62 -5.78 8.50
C GLY A 30 -2.57 -6.57 7.18
N ILE A 31 -1.59 -7.47 7.11
CA ILE A 31 -1.26 -8.23 5.90
C ILE A 31 -2.30 -9.33 5.60
N ASP A 32 -2.79 -10.01 6.63
CA ASP A 32 -3.72 -11.12 6.46
C ASP A 32 -5.08 -10.66 5.93
N GLU A 33 -5.63 -9.57 6.47
CA GLU A 33 -6.88 -9.00 5.98
C GLU A 33 -6.72 -8.36 4.60
N LEU A 34 -5.61 -7.66 4.34
CA LEU A 34 -5.30 -7.15 2.99
C LEU A 34 -5.34 -8.27 1.95
N LYS A 35 -4.69 -9.40 2.25
CA LYS A 35 -4.70 -10.58 1.38
C LYS A 35 -6.11 -11.15 1.23
N SER A 36 -6.85 -11.30 2.32
CA SER A 36 -8.23 -11.82 2.29
C SER A 36 -9.16 -10.93 1.46
N TRP A 37 -9.13 -9.62 1.66
CA TRP A 37 -10.03 -8.69 0.99
C TRP A 37 -9.68 -8.53 -0.50
N SER A 38 -8.38 -8.41 -0.82
CA SER A 38 -7.93 -8.27 -2.21
C SER A 38 -8.26 -9.49 -3.08
N GLN A 39 -8.35 -10.69 -2.50
CA GLN A 39 -8.77 -11.90 -3.24
C GLN A 39 -10.27 -11.92 -3.57
N ASN A 40 -11.09 -11.12 -2.87
CA ASN A 40 -12.55 -11.12 -3.01
C ASN A 40 -13.06 -9.97 -3.89
N VAL A 41 -12.18 -9.19 -4.52
CA VAL A 41 -12.54 -8.05 -5.36
C VAL A 41 -11.83 -8.13 -6.71
N THR A 42 -12.50 -7.65 -7.76
CA THR A 42 -11.98 -7.66 -9.14
C THR A 42 -11.40 -6.32 -9.57
N TYR A 43 -11.38 -5.33 -8.68
CA TYR A 43 -10.84 -4.00 -8.93
C TYR A 43 -9.34 -3.95 -8.60
N PRO A 44 -8.55 -3.11 -9.30
CA PRO A 44 -7.16 -2.88 -8.93
C PRO A 44 -7.04 -2.44 -7.47
N ILE A 45 -6.06 -2.99 -6.74
CA ILE A 45 -5.87 -2.75 -5.32
C ILE A 45 -4.65 -1.89 -5.07
N VAL A 46 -4.84 -0.82 -4.29
CA VAL A 46 -3.76 0.03 -3.78
C VAL A 46 -3.67 -0.12 -2.26
N ALA A 47 -2.59 -0.71 -1.77
CA ALA A 47 -2.31 -0.79 -0.35
C ALA A 47 -1.79 0.57 0.18
N ILE A 48 -2.32 1.04 1.31
CA ILE A 48 -1.97 2.35 1.87
C ILE A 48 -1.83 2.32 3.39
N GLY A 49 -0.96 3.16 3.93
CA GLY A 49 -0.88 3.46 5.37
C GLY A 49 0.20 2.67 6.11
N GLY A 50 1.18 3.42 6.66
CA GLY A 50 2.27 2.86 7.47
C GLY A 50 3.31 2.04 6.68
N ILE A 51 3.23 2.06 5.34
CA ILE A 51 4.14 1.31 4.48
C ILE A 51 5.46 2.08 4.32
N SER A 52 6.56 1.37 4.51
CA SER A 52 7.94 1.89 4.53
C SER A 52 8.91 0.90 3.88
N LEU A 53 10.16 1.30 3.63
CA LEU A 53 11.21 0.39 3.14
C LEU A 53 11.45 -0.83 4.05
N LYS A 54 11.01 -0.78 5.31
CA LYS A 54 11.17 -1.88 6.27
C LYS A 54 10.16 -3.01 6.07
N ASN A 55 8.94 -2.69 5.64
CA ASN A 55 7.80 -3.61 5.58
C ASN A 55 7.14 -3.71 4.19
N ILE A 56 7.60 -2.91 3.21
CA ILE A 56 7.04 -2.91 1.85
C ILE A 56 7.09 -4.31 1.19
N GLN A 57 8.07 -5.13 1.52
CA GLN A 57 8.19 -6.48 0.96
C GLN A 57 7.00 -7.37 1.36
N GLU A 58 6.44 -7.20 2.55
CA GLU A 58 5.26 -7.96 2.99
C GLU A 58 4.04 -7.67 2.12
N VAL A 59 3.91 -6.42 1.67
CA VAL A 59 2.82 -5.98 0.78
C VAL A 59 3.07 -6.41 -0.67
N ILE A 60 4.29 -6.22 -1.18
CA ILE A 60 4.66 -6.59 -2.56
C ILE A 60 4.52 -8.10 -2.81
N ASN A 61 4.71 -8.93 -1.78
CA ASN A 61 4.55 -10.38 -1.90
C ASN A 61 3.08 -10.82 -2.09
N ILE A 62 2.11 -9.92 -1.94
CA ILE A 62 0.69 -10.19 -2.17
C ILE A 62 0.37 -9.92 -3.64
N LYS A 63 0.21 -10.99 -4.42
CA LYS A 63 -0.01 -10.92 -5.89
C LYS A 63 -1.22 -10.11 -6.33
N THR A 64 -2.22 -9.97 -5.47
CA THR A 64 -3.47 -9.24 -5.73
C THR A 64 -3.36 -7.75 -5.43
N VAL A 65 -2.19 -7.24 -5.04
CA VAL A 65 -1.94 -5.82 -4.82
C VAL A 65 -1.25 -5.22 -6.03
N ASP A 66 -1.94 -4.30 -6.72
CA ASP A 66 -1.47 -3.65 -7.93
C ASP A 66 -0.66 -2.37 -7.67
N GLY A 67 -0.76 -1.81 -6.48
CA GLY A 67 -0.10 -0.55 -6.14
C GLY A 67 0.11 -0.33 -4.65
N ILE A 68 1.03 0.59 -4.32
CA ILE A 68 1.37 0.97 -2.95
C ILE A 68 1.41 2.49 -2.85
N ALA A 69 0.72 3.05 -1.86
CA ALA A 69 0.70 4.49 -1.58
C ALA A 69 1.32 4.82 -0.22
N MET A 70 2.12 5.88 -0.16
CA MET A 70 2.86 6.32 1.03
C MET A 70 3.10 7.84 1.04
N ILE A 71 3.36 8.40 2.23
CA ILE A 71 3.64 9.84 2.42
C ILE A 71 5.01 10.09 3.05
N SER A 72 5.28 9.45 4.20
CA SER A 72 6.43 9.77 5.07
C SER A 72 7.70 8.98 4.77
N GLU A 73 7.54 7.76 4.26
CA GLU A 73 8.52 7.15 3.36
C GLU A 73 8.69 8.10 2.14
N VAL A 74 9.52 7.95 1.13
CA VAL A 74 9.81 9.06 0.14
C VAL A 74 10.42 10.34 0.71
N LEU A 75 10.12 10.76 1.95
CA LEU A 75 10.71 11.94 2.59
C LEU A 75 11.97 11.59 3.39
N GLU A 76 12.93 12.51 3.36
CA GLU A 76 14.13 12.55 4.19
C GLU A 76 14.32 13.97 4.68
N ASN A 77 14.42 14.18 5.99
CA ASN A 77 14.48 15.54 6.58
C ASN A 77 13.36 16.47 6.07
N ASN A 78 12.14 15.93 5.92
CA ASN A 78 10.96 16.64 5.41
C ASN A 78 11.07 17.17 3.97
N GLN A 79 11.97 16.61 3.16
CA GLN A 79 12.09 16.88 1.73
C GLN A 79 12.02 15.58 0.94
N ILE A 80 11.57 15.64 -0.31
CA ILE A 80 11.52 14.46 -1.18
C ILE A 80 12.95 13.97 -1.44
N SER A 81 13.22 12.70 -1.12
CA SER A 81 14.51 12.06 -1.34
C SER A 81 14.46 11.16 -2.57
N SER A 82 15.12 11.58 -3.65
CA SER A 82 15.22 10.79 -4.88
C SER A 82 15.80 9.40 -4.64
N ASN A 83 16.75 9.26 -3.72
CA ASN A 83 17.33 7.96 -3.36
C ASN A 83 16.27 7.03 -2.78
N ARG A 84 15.46 7.52 -1.83
CA ARG A 84 14.35 6.75 -1.26
C ARG A 84 13.34 6.33 -2.33
N VAL A 85 12.93 7.27 -3.20
CA VAL A 85 11.99 6.98 -4.28
C VAL A 85 12.55 5.92 -5.23
N LEU A 86 13.80 6.05 -5.66
CA LEU A 86 14.46 5.06 -6.53
C LEU A 86 14.51 3.68 -5.88
N LYS A 87 14.86 3.59 -4.59
CA LYS A 87 14.88 2.32 -3.87
C LYS A 87 13.50 1.67 -3.78
N LEU A 88 12.45 2.46 -3.55
CA LEU A 88 11.07 1.97 -3.54
C LEU A 88 10.64 1.43 -4.91
N LEU A 89 10.96 2.17 -5.99
CA LEU A 89 10.67 1.74 -7.36
C LEU A 89 11.42 0.45 -7.73
N GLN A 90 12.68 0.32 -7.31
CA GLN A 90 13.46 -0.91 -7.52
C GLN A 90 12.81 -2.11 -6.82
N LEU A 91 12.40 -1.96 -5.56
CA LEU A 91 11.75 -3.04 -4.80
C LEU A 91 10.40 -3.46 -5.42
N PHE A 92 9.60 -2.47 -5.84
CA PHE A 92 8.30 -2.72 -6.45
C PHE A 92 8.45 -3.44 -7.81
N ASN A 93 9.27 -2.90 -8.71
CA ASN A 93 9.43 -3.44 -10.07
C ASN A 93 10.10 -4.82 -10.11
N HIS A 94 10.99 -5.14 -9.16
CA HIS A 94 11.68 -6.44 -9.15
C HIS A 94 10.75 -7.63 -8.90
N ASN A 95 9.59 -7.39 -8.29
CA ASN A 95 8.60 -8.42 -7.99
C ASN A 95 7.41 -8.44 -8.98
N SER A 96 7.28 -7.41 -9.84
CA SER A 96 6.20 -7.32 -10.84
C SER A 96 6.48 -8.13 -12.13
N THR A 97 7.59 -8.87 -12.22
CA THR A 97 7.97 -9.69 -13.39
C THR A 97 7.41 -11.12 -13.39
N HIS A 98 6.24 -11.36 -12.80
CA HIS A 98 5.56 -12.66 -12.83
C HIS A 98 4.18 -12.61 -13.48
#